data_AF-A0A535XPZ7-F1
#
_entry.id   AF-A0A535XPZ7-F1
#
_cell.length_a   1.000
_cell.length_b   1.000
_cell.length_c   1.000
_cell.angle_alpha   90.00
_cell.angle_beta   90.00
_cell.angle_gamma   90.00
#
_symmetry.space_group_name_H-M   'P 1'
#
loop_
_entity.id
_entity.type
_entity.pdbx_description
1 polymer ?
#
loop_
_entity_poly.entity_id
_entity_poly.type
_entity_poly.pdbx_seq_one_letter_code
_entity_poly.pdbx_strand_id
1 'polypeptide(L)'
;MVRRQLPRVRRIHAQDRWDGLAPASHPLPTAHARVTSGRTLLARGEDADVFAIDDTRVLRRYRRRAVPEREVAIMRYVRERGYAAPRVIDVSGHDLTLERIDGPTMLADLRRRPWRFRTHALTLARMHRELHAIPPPDFLGSEGAAILHLDLHPANVMLPRQGPVVIDWANAARGDAPFDVALTAVVLAGAPVGPPLSWLRDWFVRAFVGEFAPAEWRVGVDRAVAYRRADGNVSDKERDRLTKLHL
;
A
#
# COMPACT_ATOMS: atom_id res chain seq x y z
N MET A 1 14.10 32.65 -28.86
CA MET A 1 14.74 31.32 -28.88
C MET A 1 15.76 31.27 -27.75
N VAL A 2 15.39 30.75 -26.58
CA VAL A 2 16.28 30.62 -25.40
C VAL A 2 16.03 29.25 -24.79
N ARG A 3 16.98 28.32 -24.97
CA ARG A 3 17.00 27.00 -24.33
C ARG A 3 17.32 27.17 -22.85
N ARG A 4 16.43 26.74 -21.95
CA ARG A 4 16.75 26.56 -20.52
C ARG A 4 17.29 25.14 -20.29
N GLN A 5 18.51 25.07 -19.76
CA GLN A 5 19.19 23.86 -19.28
C GLN A 5 18.51 23.34 -18.01
N LEU A 6 18.32 22.02 -17.93
CA LEU A 6 17.92 21.29 -16.72
C LEU A 6 19.12 21.14 -15.77
N PRO A 7 18.93 21.23 -14.43
CA PRO A 7 20.00 20.98 -13.47
C PRO A 7 20.37 19.49 -13.37
N ARG A 8 21.69 19.22 -13.32
CA ARG A 8 22.32 17.89 -13.21
C ARG A 8 21.98 17.22 -11.87
N VAL A 9 21.39 16.04 -11.93
CA VAL A 9 21.32 15.10 -10.80
C VAL A 9 22.71 14.52 -10.56
N ARG A 10 23.24 14.70 -9.33
CA ARG A 10 24.48 14.06 -8.89
C ARG A 10 24.26 12.54 -8.76
N ARG A 11 25.03 11.75 -9.52
CA ARG A 11 25.21 10.31 -9.30
C ARG A 11 25.85 10.09 -7.93
N ILE A 12 25.25 9.24 -7.11
CA ILE A 12 25.97 8.54 -6.04
C ILE A 12 26.22 7.13 -6.54
N HIS A 13 27.49 6.77 -6.57
CA HIS A 13 28.04 5.53 -7.11
C HIS A 13 27.58 4.32 -6.30
N ALA A 14 27.04 3.33 -7.00
CA ALA A 14 26.95 1.95 -6.55
C ALA A 14 28.20 1.22 -7.05
N GLN A 15 29.13 0.91 -6.16
CA GLN A 15 30.13 -0.16 -6.26
C GLN A 15 31.14 0.03 -5.11
N ASP A 16 31.00 -0.76 -4.06
CA ASP A 16 32.15 -1.44 -3.47
C ASP A 16 31.69 -2.58 -2.55
N ARG A 17 32.05 -3.78 -3.01
CA ARG A 17 32.36 -5.00 -2.25
C ARG A 17 31.24 -5.72 -1.50
N TRP A 18 30.73 -6.78 -2.14
CA TRP A 18 30.57 -8.12 -1.52
C TRP A 18 30.68 -9.19 -2.62
N ASP A 19 31.93 -9.50 -3.01
CA ASP A 19 32.23 -10.75 -3.73
C ASP A 19 32.41 -11.88 -2.71
N GLY A 20 31.77 -13.01 -3.01
CA GLY A 20 32.15 -14.33 -2.47
C GLY A 20 31.19 -14.93 -1.44
N LEU A 21 30.16 -15.65 -1.92
CA LEU A 21 29.87 -17.05 -1.55
C LEU A 21 28.60 -17.54 -2.27
N ALA A 22 28.77 -18.54 -3.12
CA ALA A 22 27.73 -19.29 -3.83
C ALA A 22 26.93 -20.21 -2.85
N PRO A 23 25.81 -20.81 -3.29
CA PRO A 23 24.62 -21.02 -2.46
C PRO A 23 24.68 -22.29 -1.62
N ALA A 24 24.25 -22.19 -0.36
CA ALA A 24 23.90 -23.35 0.46
C ALA A 24 22.37 -23.54 0.43
N SER A 25 21.94 -24.53 -0.34
CA SER A 25 20.62 -25.16 -0.24
C SER A 25 20.54 -26.01 1.02
N HIS A 26 19.60 -25.73 1.94
CA HIS A 26 19.01 -26.67 2.93
C HIS A 26 17.88 -26.01 3.75
N PRO A 27 17.01 -26.80 4.44
CA PRO A 27 15.56 -26.78 4.27
C PRO A 27 14.79 -25.76 5.14
N LEU A 28 13.51 -25.54 4.77
CA LEU A 28 12.53 -24.72 5.49
C LEU A 28 12.49 -25.05 7.00
N PRO A 29 12.67 -24.08 7.91
CA PRO A 29 12.40 -24.31 9.31
C PRO A 29 10.89 -24.21 9.56
N THR A 30 10.33 -25.29 10.12
CA THR A 30 9.08 -25.29 10.87
C THR A 30 9.09 -24.16 11.90
N ALA A 31 8.11 -23.26 11.80
CA ALA A 31 8.01 -22.08 12.66
C ALA A 31 7.65 -22.48 14.10
N HIS A 32 8.66 -22.60 14.96
CA HIS A 32 8.47 -22.42 16.39
C HIS A 32 8.28 -20.93 16.67
N ALA A 33 7.07 -20.55 17.07
CA ALA A 33 6.73 -19.21 17.53
C ALA A 33 7.65 -18.81 18.68
N ARG A 34 8.55 -17.85 18.45
CA ARG A 34 9.27 -17.19 19.54
C ARG A 34 8.39 -16.09 20.13
N VAL A 35 7.80 -16.40 21.27
CA VAL A 35 7.16 -15.44 22.17
C VAL A 35 8.20 -14.42 22.59
N THR A 36 8.16 -13.22 22.02
CA THR A 36 8.84 -12.06 22.56
C THR A 36 7.78 -11.25 23.29
N SER A 37 7.78 -11.35 24.62
CA SER A 37 6.95 -10.55 25.53
C SER A 37 5.43 -10.71 25.36
N GLY A 38 4.89 -11.91 25.56
CA GLY A 38 3.45 -12.15 25.83
C GLY A 38 2.43 -11.71 24.77
N ARG A 39 2.86 -11.20 23.61
CA ARG A 39 2.00 -10.67 22.55
C ARG A 39 2.02 -11.59 21.34
N THR A 40 0.84 -11.90 20.81
CA THR A 40 0.68 -12.75 19.61
C THR A 40 1.04 -11.97 18.35
N LEU A 41 2.00 -12.45 17.57
CA LEU A 41 2.31 -11.88 16.26
C LEU A 41 1.13 -12.11 15.29
N LEU A 42 0.58 -11.03 14.75
CA LEU A 42 -0.52 -11.06 13.78
C LEU A 42 -0.01 -11.03 12.35
N ALA A 43 0.99 -10.19 12.08
CA ALA A 43 1.56 -10.04 10.75
C ALA A 43 3.02 -9.61 10.84
N ARG A 44 3.82 -10.05 9.87
CA ARG A 44 5.19 -9.59 9.65
C ARG A 44 5.23 -8.82 8.34
N GLY A 45 5.47 -7.52 8.42
CA GLY A 45 5.72 -6.66 7.27
C GLY A 45 7.22 -6.56 6.95
N GLU A 46 7.58 -5.72 5.98
CA GLU A 46 8.97 -5.50 5.53
C GLU A 46 9.79 -4.61 6.48
N ASP A 47 9.15 -3.59 7.07
CA ASP A 47 9.79 -2.65 7.99
C ASP A 47 9.31 -2.84 9.45
N ALA A 48 8.06 -3.29 9.62
CA ALA A 48 7.42 -3.43 10.92
C ALA A 48 6.76 -4.81 11.12
N ASP A 49 6.71 -5.24 12.37
CA ASP A 49 5.92 -6.39 12.82
C ASP A 49 4.66 -5.90 13.53
N VAL A 50 3.54 -6.60 13.37
CA VAL A 50 2.26 -6.27 13.99
C VAL A 50 1.87 -7.35 14.99
N PHE A 51 1.61 -6.94 16.23
CA PHE A 51 1.26 -7.82 17.34
C PHE A 51 -0.12 -7.47 17.90
N ALA A 52 -0.89 -8.46 18.31
CA ALA A 52 -2.08 -8.24 19.13
C ALA A 52 -1.63 -7.82 20.53
N ILE A 53 -2.19 -6.73 21.04
CA ILE A 53 -2.09 -6.40 22.47
C ILE A 53 -3.28 -7.01 23.20
N ASP A 54 -4.49 -6.75 22.67
CA ASP A 54 -5.76 -7.26 23.18
C ASP A 54 -6.82 -7.24 22.05
N ASP A 55 -8.10 -7.38 22.39
CA ASP A 55 -9.21 -7.39 21.44
C ASP A 55 -9.52 -6.01 20.83
N THR A 56 -8.93 -4.94 21.37
CA THR A 56 -9.18 -3.56 20.92
C THR A 56 -7.95 -2.86 20.38
N ARG A 57 -6.75 -3.43 20.57
CA ARG A 57 -5.47 -2.78 20.25
C ARG A 57 -4.48 -3.71 19.57
N VAL A 58 -3.76 -3.16 18.60
CA VAL A 58 -2.59 -3.78 17.97
C VAL A 58 -1.37 -2.89 18.11
N LEU A 59 -0.20 -3.51 18.13
CA LEU A 59 1.09 -2.85 18.15
C LEU A 59 1.76 -3.03 16.80
N ARG A 60 2.06 -1.94 16.09
CA ARG A 60 3.00 -1.93 14.95
C ARG A 60 4.37 -1.51 15.45
N ARG A 61 5.35 -2.41 15.44
CA ARG A 61 6.73 -2.17 15.89
C ARG A 61 7.69 -2.12 14.71
N TYR A 62 8.36 -0.98 14.52
CA TYR A 62 9.35 -0.76 13.48
C TYR A 62 10.70 -1.34 13.91
N ARG A 63 11.29 -2.18 13.06
CA ARG A 63 12.51 -2.92 13.43
C ARG A 63 13.77 -2.06 13.43
N ARG A 64 13.86 -1.10 12.50
CA ARG A 64 15.11 -0.38 12.22
C ARG A 64 15.06 1.11 12.51
N ARG A 65 13.88 1.66 12.80
CA ARG A 65 13.67 3.09 13.00
C ARG A 65 12.54 3.38 13.98
N ALA A 66 12.51 4.59 14.50
CA ALA A 66 11.36 5.11 15.22
C ALA A 66 10.12 5.22 14.31
N VAL A 67 8.94 5.31 14.93
CA VAL A 67 7.67 5.50 14.23
C VAL A 67 7.73 6.79 13.39
N PRO A 68 7.37 6.76 12.09
CA PRO A 68 7.37 7.95 11.26
C PRO A 68 6.29 8.95 11.71
N GLU A 69 6.70 10.16 12.09
CA GLU A 69 5.76 11.21 12.52
C GLU A 69 4.70 11.51 11.45
N ARG A 70 5.09 11.50 10.18
CA ARG A 70 4.19 11.71 9.04
C ARG A 70 3.08 10.68 8.95
N GLU A 71 3.35 9.41 9.25
CA GLU A 71 2.34 8.34 9.23
C GLU A 71 1.30 8.57 10.34
N VAL A 72 1.76 8.92 11.54
CA VAL A 72 0.88 9.27 12.66
C VAL A 72 0.04 10.50 12.33
N ALA A 73 0.67 11.55 11.79
CA ALA A 73 0.01 12.80 11.45
C ALA A 73 -1.08 12.59 10.40
N ILE A 74 -0.81 11.83 9.33
CA ILE A 74 -1.81 11.61 8.28
C ILE A 74 -2.98 10.77 8.76
N MET A 75 -2.74 9.72 9.56
CA MET A 75 -3.81 8.89 10.13
C MET A 75 -4.76 9.70 11.02
N ARG A 76 -4.22 10.57 11.88
CA ARG A 76 -5.03 11.48 12.69
C ARG A 76 -5.82 12.45 11.81
N TYR A 77 -5.14 13.08 10.85
CA TYR A 77 -5.71 14.11 9.98
C TYR A 77 -6.91 13.63 9.15
N VAL A 78 -6.79 12.47 8.50
CA VAL A 78 -7.87 11.92 7.67
C VAL A 78 -9.04 11.43 8.52
N ARG A 79 -8.75 10.86 9.70
CA ARG A 79 -9.78 10.37 10.63
C ARG A 79 -10.60 11.49 11.24
N GLU A 80 -9.96 12.61 11.60
CA GLU A 80 -10.66 13.83 12.04
C GLU A 80 -11.62 14.38 10.98
N ARG A 81 -11.38 14.08 9.71
CA ARG A 81 -12.22 14.48 8.56
C ARG A 81 -13.20 13.39 8.13
N GLY A 82 -13.36 12.35 8.96
CA GLY A 82 -14.35 11.29 8.74
C GLY A 82 -13.89 10.16 7.82
N TYR A 83 -12.64 10.17 7.36
CA TYR A 83 -12.11 9.04 6.58
C TYR A 83 -11.80 7.84 7.49
N ALA A 84 -12.17 6.64 7.04
CA ALA A 84 -12.01 5.43 7.82
C ALA A 84 -10.54 4.97 7.87
N ALA A 85 -9.84 5.35 8.94
CA ALA A 85 -8.51 4.88 9.30
C ALA A 85 -8.45 4.44 10.77
N PRO A 86 -7.57 3.50 11.16
CA PRO A 86 -7.40 3.12 12.56
C PRO A 86 -7.08 4.32 13.44
N ARG A 87 -7.69 4.41 14.62
CA ARG A 87 -7.30 5.41 15.61
C ARG A 87 -5.87 5.15 16.11
N VAL A 88 -5.02 6.17 16.09
CA VAL A 88 -3.73 6.15 16.79
C VAL A 88 -3.98 6.31 18.28
N ILE A 89 -3.56 5.34 19.08
CA ILE A 89 -3.76 5.32 20.54
C ILE A 89 -2.52 5.85 21.25
N ASP A 90 -1.35 5.35 20.90
CA ASP A 90 -0.08 5.73 21.54
C ASP A 90 1.10 5.58 20.58
N VAL A 91 2.15 6.37 20.79
CA VAL A 91 3.39 6.37 20.00
C VAL A 91 4.58 6.48 20.95
N SER A 92 5.46 5.48 20.94
CA SER A 92 6.63 5.44 21.81
C SER A 92 7.84 4.84 21.09
N GLY A 93 8.78 5.69 20.68
CA GLY A 93 10.01 5.25 20.01
C GLY A 93 9.71 4.46 18.74
N HIS A 94 9.91 3.14 18.79
CA HIS A 94 9.69 2.20 17.67
C HIS A 94 8.25 1.64 17.60
N ASP A 95 7.43 1.93 18.60
CA ASP A 95 6.14 1.30 18.84
C ASP A 95 4.98 2.26 18.53
N LEU A 96 4.12 1.86 17.60
CA LEU A 96 2.88 2.54 17.24
C LEU A 96 1.70 1.66 17.68
N THR A 97 0.97 2.09 18.71
CA THR A 97 -0.24 1.41 19.17
C THR A 97 -1.47 1.96 18.44
N LEU A 98 -2.22 1.08 17.78
CA LEU A 98 -3.38 1.41 16.98
C LEU A 98 -4.62 0.69 17.50
N GLU A 99 -5.79 1.25 17.20
CA GLU A 99 -7.06 0.54 17.25
C GLU A 99 -6.96 -0.74 16.41
N ARG A 100 -7.40 -1.85 17.00
CA ARG A 100 -7.56 -3.12 16.29
C ARG A 100 -8.84 -3.07 15.47
N ILE A 101 -8.71 -3.37 14.18
CA ILE A 101 -9.86 -3.50 13.29
C ILE A 101 -10.21 -4.98 13.17
N ASP A 102 -11.39 -5.37 13.62
CA ASP A 102 -11.84 -6.77 13.59
C ASP A 102 -12.60 -7.08 12.31
N GLY A 103 -11.93 -7.76 11.39
CA GLY A 103 -12.52 -8.25 10.14
C GLY A 103 -11.46 -8.83 9.20
N PRO A 104 -11.87 -9.58 8.18
CA PRO A 104 -10.94 -9.98 7.13
C PRO A 104 -10.52 -8.76 6.31
N THR A 105 -9.37 -8.85 5.63
CA THR A 105 -9.07 -7.90 4.55
C THR A 105 -10.04 -8.11 3.39
N MET A 106 -10.24 -7.08 2.57
CA MET A 106 -11.03 -7.16 1.34
C MET A 106 -10.47 -8.24 0.41
N LEU A 107 -9.13 -8.39 0.34
CA LEU A 107 -8.47 -9.46 -0.39
C LEU A 107 -8.82 -10.85 0.16
N ALA A 108 -8.84 -11.01 1.50
CA ALA A 108 -9.23 -12.28 2.11
C ALA A 108 -10.71 -12.61 1.85
N ASP A 109 -11.61 -11.62 1.91
CA ASP A 109 -13.02 -11.81 1.55
C ASP A 109 -13.19 -12.13 0.05
N LEU A 110 -12.46 -11.46 -0.85
CA LEU A 110 -12.43 -11.75 -2.30
C LEU A 110 -12.00 -13.19 -2.57
N ARG A 111 -10.97 -13.70 -1.89
CA ARG A 111 -10.51 -15.09 -2.02
C ARG A 111 -11.59 -16.09 -1.60
N ARG A 112 -12.37 -15.76 -0.56
CA ARG A 112 -13.45 -16.62 -0.06
C ARG A 112 -14.75 -16.48 -0.86
N ARG A 113 -15.03 -15.29 -1.39
CA ARG A 113 -16.30 -14.90 -2.02
C ARG A 113 -16.02 -14.15 -3.33
N PRO A 114 -15.48 -14.82 -4.37
CA PRO A 114 -15.01 -14.16 -5.59
C PRO A 114 -16.13 -13.43 -6.35
N TRP A 115 -17.39 -13.87 -6.23
CA TRP A 115 -18.55 -13.18 -6.82
C TRP A 115 -18.77 -11.75 -6.29
N ARG A 116 -18.16 -11.36 -5.16
CA ARG A 116 -18.22 -9.99 -4.61
C ARG A 116 -17.26 -9.01 -5.29
N PHE A 117 -16.50 -9.44 -6.31
CA PHE A 117 -15.47 -8.61 -6.93
C PHE A 117 -15.97 -7.22 -7.35
N ARG A 118 -17.16 -7.12 -7.94
CA ARG A 118 -17.74 -5.84 -8.38
C ARG A 118 -18.05 -4.92 -7.20
N THR A 119 -18.69 -5.44 -6.16
CA THR A 119 -18.98 -4.68 -4.93
C THR A 119 -17.70 -4.16 -4.28
N HIS A 120 -16.65 -4.98 -4.26
CA HIS A 120 -15.36 -4.60 -3.68
C HIS A 120 -14.61 -3.59 -4.54
N ALA A 121 -14.65 -3.71 -5.87
CA ALA A 121 -14.10 -2.72 -6.79
C ALA A 121 -14.78 -1.35 -6.63
N LEU A 122 -16.11 -1.33 -6.56
CA LEU A 122 -16.91 -0.13 -6.25
C LEU A 122 -16.51 0.49 -4.90
N THR A 123 -16.38 -0.35 -3.87
CA THR A 123 -16.00 0.10 -2.53
C THR A 123 -14.60 0.71 -2.53
N LEU A 124 -13.64 0.08 -3.20
CA LEU A 124 -12.28 0.60 -3.32
C LEU A 124 -12.24 1.92 -4.10
N ALA A 125 -12.97 2.03 -5.22
CA ALA A 125 -13.07 3.27 -5.98
C ALA A 125 -13.70 4.41 -5.16
N ARG A 126 -14.76 4.11 -4.41
CA ARG A 126 -15.36 5.07 -3.46
C ARG A 126 -14.36 5.56 -2.42
N MET A 127 -13.56 4.67 -1.83
CA MET A 127 -12.52 5.04 -0.88
C MET A 127 -11.48 5.98 -1.48
N HIS A 128 -11.00 5.70 -2.69
CA HIS A 128 -10.09 6.64 -3.38
C HIS A 128 -10.74 8.02 -3.55
N ARG A 129 -12.00 8.10 -4.00
CA ARG A 129 -12.70 9.37 -4.13
C ARG A 129 -12.86 10.12 -2.81
N GLU A 130 -13.27 9.42 -1.77
CA GLU A 130 -13.42 10.00 -0.44
C GLU A 130 -12.08 10.53 0.09
N LEU A 131 -10.99 9.81 -0.13
CA LEU A 131 -9.65 10.26 0.26
C LEU A 131 -9.21 11.48 -0.56
N HIS A 132 -9.39 11.45 -1.88
CA HIS A 132 -8.98 12.51 -2.79
C HIS A 132 -9.81 13.79 -2.63
N ALA A 133 -11.01 13.70 -2.07
CA ALA A 133 -11.85 14.84 -1.72
C ALA A 133 -11.40 15.56 -0.43
N ILE A 134 -10.54 14.94 0.38
CA ILE A 134 -10.01 15.56 1.59
C ILE A 134 -8.91 16.56 1.20
N PRO A 135 -9.00 17.83 1.64
CA PRO A 135 -7.94 18.80 1.40
C PRO A 135 -6.59 18.29 1.95
N PRO A 136 -5.51 18.28 1.17
CA PRO A 136 -4.22 17.81 1.67
C PRO A 136 -3.63 18.78 2.70
N PRO A 137 -3.07 18.29 3.82
CA PRO A 137 -2.38 19.14 4.78
C PRO A 137 -0.99 19.55 4.28
N ASP A 138 -0.52 20.71 4.74
CA ASP A 138 0.76 21.29 4.34
C ASP A 138 1.97 20.41 4.72
N PHE A 139 1.89 19.62 5.79
CA PHE A 139 2.97 18.72 6.20
C PHE A 139 3.27 17.59 5.19
N LEU A 140 2.37 17.34 4.22
CA LEU A 140 2.63 16.42 3.12
C LEU A 140 3.37 17.07 1.94
N GLY A 141 3.66 18.37 2.01
CA GLY A 141 4.29 19.15 0.95
C GLY A 141 3.30 20.04 0.20
N SER A 142 3.78 20.69 -0.88
CA SER A 142 3.03 21.70 -1.63
C SER A 142 2.56 21.24 -3.01
N GLU A 143 3.09 20.14 -3.55
CA GLU A 143 2.78 19.68 -4.90
C GLU A 143 1.56 18.75 -4.93
N GLY A 144 0.64 18.99 -5.86
CA GLY A 144 -0.59 18.21 -6.03
C GLY A 144 -1.77 18.72 -5.21
N ALA A 145 -2.95 18.22 -5.51
CA ALA A 145 -4.22 18.67 -4.93
C ALA A 145 -4.92 17.61 -4.06
N ALA A 146 -4.37 16.39 -3.96
CA ALA A 146 -4.99 15.29 -3.25
C ALA A 146 -4.03 14.62 -2.25
N ILE A 147 -4.60 13.99 -1.23
CA ILE A 147 -3.91 13.01 -0.38
C ILE A 147 -3.87 11.70 -1.15
N LEU A 148 -2.69 11.14 -1.36
CA LEU A 148 -2.49 9.85 -2.01
C LEU A 148 -2.18 8.80 -0.94
N HIS A 149 -2.74 7.61 -1.07
CA HIS A 149 -2.35 6.50 -0.20
C HIS A 149 -1.06 5.83 -0.69
N LEU A 150 -0.90 5.72 -2.02
CA LEU A 150 0.18 5.04 -2.73
C LEU A 150 0.27 3.53 -2.51
N ASP A 151 -0.67 2.97 -1.77
CA ASP A 151 -0.76 1.53 -1.48
C ASP A 151 -2.20 1.10 -1.16
N LEU A 152 -3.20 1.82 -1.69
CA LEU A 152 -4.61 1.54 -1.43
C LEU A 152 -5.10 0.44 -2.36
N HIS A 153 -4.99 -0.80 -1.89
CA HIS A 153 -5.46 -1.99 -2.60
C HIS A 153 -6.19 -2.94 -1.64
N PRO A 154 -6.89 -3.98 -2.13
CA PRO A 154 -7.74 -4.83 -1.29
C PRO A 154 -7.07 -5.50 -0.08
N ALA A 155 -5.74 -5.62 -0.04
CA ALA A 155 -5.08 -6.17 1.16
C ALA A 155 -4.98 -5.14 2.30
N ASN A 156 -4.96 -3.84 1.96
CA ASN A 156 -4.88 -2.72 2.89
C ASN A 156 -6.26 -2.12 3.21
N VAL A 157 -7.33 -2.88 2.95
CA VAL A 157 -8.70 -2.55 3.38
C VAL A 157 -9.22 -3.66 4.27
N MET A 158 -9.53 -3.34 5.52
CA MET A 158 -10.18 -4.23 6.48
C MET A 158 -11.69 -4.10 6.37
N LEU A 159 -12.44 -5.20 6.55
CA LEU A 159 -13.90 -5.23 6.43
C LEU A 159 -14.58 -5.59 7.77
N PRO A 160 -14.55 -4.70 8.79
CA PRO A 160 -15.31 -4.90 10.00
C PRO A 160 -16.81 -4.67 9.76
N ARG A 161 -17.64 -5.00 10.75
CA ARG A 161 -19.11 -4.89 10.64
C ARG A 161 -19.59 -3.45 10.39
N GLN A 162 -18.85 -2.46 10.87
CA GLN A 162 -19.21 -1.04 10.83
C GLN A 162 -18.90 -0.38 9.48
N GLY A 163 -18.19 -1.07 8.59
CA GLY A 163 -17.80 -0.54 7.29
C GLY A 163 -16.30 -0.65 7.04
N PRO A 164 -15.87 -0.54 5.79
CA PRO A 164 -14.51 -0.80 5.38
C PRO A 164 -13.53 0.27 5.92
N VAL A 165 -12.34 -0.15 6.37
CA VAL A 165 -11.31 0.71 6.98
C VAL A 165 -9.99 0.56 6.25
N VAL A 166 -9.34 1.66 5.89
CA VAL A 166 -8.04 1.66 5.21
C VAL A 166 -6.91 1.64 6.22
N ILE A 167 -5.97 0.71 6.03
CA ILE A 167 -4.80 0.51 6.88
C ILE A 167 -3.51 0.77 6.08
N ASP A 168 -2.39 0.77 6.79
CA ASP A 168 -1.03 0.92 6.24
C ASP A 168 -0.75 2.26 5.54
N TRP A 169 -0.78 3.33 6.33
CA TRP A 169 -0.59 4.71 5.87
C TRP A 169 0.88 5.15 5.75
N ALA A 170 1.82 4.21 5.84
CA ALA A 170 3.24 4.50 5.87
C ALA A 170 3.73 5.21 4.60
N ASN A 171 3.12 4.86 3.46
CA ASN A 171 3.49 5.43 2.19
C ASN A 171 2.98 6.86 2.10
N ALA A 172 1.69 7.16 2.29
CA ALA A 172 1.17 8.54 2.44
C ALA A 172 1.52 9.43 1.21
N ALA A 173 0.98 10.60 0.96
CA ALA A 173 1.68 11.73 0.28
C ALA A 173 0.66 12.74 -0.21
N ARG A 174 1.17 13.90 -0.59
CA ARG A 174 0.44 14.81 -1.46
C ARG A 174 0.79 14.51 -2.93
N GLY A 175 -0.19 14.64 -3.81
CA GLY A 175 0.04 14.49 -5.24
C GLY A 175 -1.24 14.59 -6.06
N ASP A 176 -1.21 13.98 -7.24
CA ASP A 176 -2.31 14.00 -8.20
C ASP A 176 -3.16 12.73 -8.05
N ALA A 177 -4.47 12.89 -7.81
CA ALA A 177 -5.41 11.78 -7.69
C ALA A 177 -5.31 10.75 -8.84
N PRO A 178 -5.12 11.15 -10.12
CA PRO A 178 -4.99 10.18 -11.19
C PRO A 178 -3.81 9.23 -11.08
N PHE A 179 -2.72 9.67 -10.45
CA PHE A 179 -1.55 8.81 -10.23
C PHE A 179 -1.86 7.71 -9.21
N ASP A 180 -2.59 8.01 -8.14
CA ASP A 180 -2.92 7.05 -7.09
C ASP A 180 -3.92 5.99 -7.58
N VAL A 181 -4.92 6.37 -8.38
CA VAL A 181 -5.83 5.43 -9.06
C VAL A 181 -5.07 4.54 -10.04
N ALA A 182 -4.20 5.13 -10.86
CA ALA A 182 -3.39 4.39 -11.82
C ALA A 182 -2.43 3.41 -11.14
N LEU A 183 -1.81 3.82 -10.03
CA LEU A 183 -0.90 2.98 -9.26
C LEU A 183 -1.62 1.76 -8.68
N THR A 184 -2.82 1.93 -8.12
CA THR A 184 -3.65 0.80 -7.67
C THR A 184 -3.96 -0.16 -8.82
N ALA A 185 -4.35 0.34 -9.99
CA ALA A 185 -4.63 -0.50 -11.16
C ALA A 185 -3.38 -1.26 -11.64
N VAL A 186 -2.22 -0.60 -11.67
CA VAL A 186 -0.93 -1.18 -12.07
C VAL A 186 -0.47 -2.26 -11.08
N VAL A 187 -0.54 -2.00 -9.77
CA VAL A 187 -0.20 -2.97 -8.72
C VAL A 187 -1.10 -4.21 -8.82
N LEU A 188 -2.40 -3.99 -8.96
CA LEU A 188 -3.36 -5.08 -9.09
C LEU A 188 -3.09 -5.91 -10.35
N ALA A 189 -2.93 -5.28 -11.52
CA ALA A 189 -2.72 -5.98 -12.78
C ALA A 189 -1.33 -6.66 -12.88
N GLY A 190 -0.32 -6.10 -12.22
CA GLY A 190 1.05 -6.62 -12.16
C GLY A 190 1.19 -7.88 -11.29
N ALA A 191 0.29 -8.09 -10.33
CA ALA A 191 0.35 -9.21 -9.40
C ALA A 191 0.50 -10.57 -10.13
N PRO A 192 1.52 -11.39 -9.81
CA PRO A 192 1.86 -12.60 -10.54
C PRO A 192 0.96 -13.79 -10.15
N VAL A 193 -0.31 -13.71 -10.53
CA VAL A 193 -1.30 -14.79 -10.35
C VAL A 193 -1.55 -15.54 -11.65
N GLY A 194 -1.85 -16.84 -11.53
CA GLY A 194 -2.25 -17.71 -12.64
C GLY A 194 -3.77 -17.86 -12.76
N PRO A 195 -4.29 -18.43 -13.87
CA PRO A 195 -5.70 -18.77 -14.00
C PRO A 195 -6.17 -19.79 -12.96
N PRO A 196 -7.44 -19.75 -12.51
CA PRO A 196 -8.47 -18.78 -12.90
C PRO A 196 -8.38 -17.43 -12.16
N LEU A 197 -7.48 -17.29 -11.18
CA LEU A 197 -7.36 -16.10 -10.33
C LEU A 197 -6.97 -14.84 -11.11
N SER A 198 -6.20 -14.98 -12.20
CA SER A 198 -5.88 -13.88 -13.11
C SER A 198 -7.13 -13.28 -13.77
N TRP A 199 -8.14 -14.09 -14.12
CA TRP A 199 -9.38 -13.57 -14.71
C TRP A 199 -10.18 -12.76 -13.70
N LEU A 200 -10.27 -13.24 -12.46
CA LEU A 200 -10.91 -12.51 -11.37
C LEU A 200 -10.22 -11.16 -11.12
N ARG A 201 -8.88 -11.14 -11.11
CA ARG A 201 -8.09 -9.92 -11.03
C ARG A 201 -8.40 -8.98 -12.19
N ASP A 202 -8.41 -9.46 -13.42
CA ASP A 202 -8.66 -8.62 -14.61
C ASP A 202 -10.08 -8.03 -14.59
N TRP A 203 -11.09 -8.81 -14.17
CA TRP A 203 -12.44 -8.30 -13.94
C TRP A 203 -12.50 -7.27 -12.82
N PHE A 204 -11.77 -7.50 -11.71
CA PHE A 204 -11.68 -6.55 -10.62
C PHE A 204 -11.05 -5.23 -11.08
N VAL A 205 -9.92 -5.28 -11.78
CA VAL A 205 -9.23 -4.08 -12.31
C VAL A 205 -10.16 -3.33 -13.26
N ARG A 206 -10.82 -4.02 -14.21
CA ARG A 206 -11.78 -3.40 -15.13
C ARG A 206 -12.95 -2.75 -14.41
N ALA A 207 -13.51 -3.43 -13.41
CA ALA A 207 -14.58 -2.86 -12.59
C ALA A 207 -14.10 -1.62 -11.82
N PHE A 208 -12.89 -1.67 -11.23
CA PHE A 208 -12.32 -0.56 -10.48
C PHE A 208 -12.04 0.66 -11.36
N VAL A 209 -11.30 0.52 -12.46
CA VAL A 209 -11.00 1.66 -13.36
C VAL A 209 -12.23 2.14 -14.10
N GLY A 210 -13.22 1.27 -14.31
CA GLY A 210 -14.51 1.62 -14.90
C GLY A 210 -15.35 2.55 -14.03
N GLU A 211 -15.04 2.65 -12.73
CA GLU A 211 -15.66 3.65 -11.87
C GLU A 211 -15.12 5.05 -12.12
N PHE A 212 -14.00 5.24 -12.81
CA PHE A 212 -13.35 6.53 -13.06
C PHE A 212 -13.45 6.93 -14.54
N ALA A 213 -13.55 8.23 -14.82
CA ALA A 213 -13.41 8.72 -16.18
C ALA A 213 -11.99 8.40 -16.70
N PRO A 214 -11.79 8.16 -18.01
CA PRO A 214 -10.46 7.84 -18.53
C PRO A 214 -9.36 8.85 -18.17
N ALA A 215 -9.69 10.13 -18.08
CA ALA A 215 -8.76 11.19 -17.69
C ALA A 215 -8.33 11.10 -16.21
N GLU A 216 -9.13 10.48 -15.35
CA GLU A 216 -8.86 10.32 -13.91
C GLU A 216 -7.87 9.19 -13.61
N TRP A 217 -7.33 8.47 -14.60
CA TRP A 217 -6.30 7.46 -14.34
C TRP A 217 -5.32 7.25 -15.50
N ARG A 218 -5.76 7.35 -16.77
CA ARG A 218 -4.87 7.05 -17.91
C ARG A 218 -3.64 7.94 -17.96
N VAL A 219 -3.78 9.22 -17.58
CA VAL A 219 -2.66 10.18 -17.50
C VAL A 219 -1.61 9.80 -16.45
N GLY A 220 -1.99 8.99 -15.46
CA GLY A 220 -1.12 8.51 -14.39
C GLY A 220 -0.43 7.18 -14.67
N VAL A 221 -0.82 6.44 -15.72
CA VAL A 221 -0.36 5.05 -15.95
C VAL A 221 1.14 4.96 -16.16
N ASP A 222 1.72 5.79 -17.03
CA ASP A 222 3.16 5.73 -17.32
C ASP A 222 3.98 6.02 -16.05
N ARG A 223 3.55 7.02 -15.28
CA ARG A 223 4.16 7.36 -13.99
C ARG A 223 4.00 6.22 -12.98
N ALA A 224 2.83 5.59 -12.92
CA ALA A 224 2.54 4.45 -12.03
C ALA A 224 3.39 3.22 -12.36
N VAL A 225 3.54 2.89 -13.64
CA VAL A 225 4.43 1.81 -14.10
C VAL A 225 5.88 2.12 -13.76
N ALA A 226 6.35 3.35 -14.02
CA ALA A 226 7.71 3.76 -13.67
C ALA A 226 7.96 3.70 -12.17
N TYR A 227 7.02 4.20 -11.36
CA TYR A 227 7.07 4.16 -9.90
C TYR A 227 7.17 2.71 -9.40
N ARG A 228 6.27 1.84 -9.85
CA ARG A 228 6.27 0.44 -9.42
C ARG A 228 7.51 -0.32 -9.87
N ARG A 229 8.07 -0.04 -11.05
CA ARG A 229 9.33 -0.66 -11.49
C ARG A 229 10.54 -0.25 -10.65
N ALA A 230 10.53 0.96 -10.11
CA ALA A 230 11.61 1.47 -9.25
C ALA A 230 11.53 0.93 -7.81
N ASP A 231 10.41 0.30 -7.43
CA ASP A 231 10.24 -0.32 -6.14
C ASP A 231 11.10 -1.59 -6.03
N GLY A 232 12.02 -1.60 -5.07
CA GLY A 232 12.96 -2.69 -4.81
C GLY A 232 12.28 -4.01 -4.43
N ASN A 233 11.00 -3.97 -4.07
CA ASN A 233 10.22 -5.13 -3.65
C ASN A 233 9.47 -5.84 -4.79
N VAL A 234 9.55 -5.30 -6.01
CA VAL A 234 8.92 -5.91 -7.18
C VAL A 234 9.73 -7.10 -7.66
N SER A 235 9.10 -8.27 -7.65
CA SER A 235 9.68 -9.51 -8.19
C SER A 235 9.95 -9.41 -9.69
N ASP A 236 10.92 -10.15 -10.21
CA ASP A 236 11.24 -10.15 -11.65
C ASP A 236 10.01 -10.52 -12.52
N LYS A 237 9.21 -11.49 -12.06
CA LYS A 237 7.96 -11.90 -12.72
C LYS A 237 6.93 -10.77 -12.78
N GLU A 238 6.87 -9.93 -11.75
CA GLU A 238 6.00 -8.76 -11.74
C GLU A 238 6.56 -7.66 -12.66
N ARG A 239 7.88 -7.42 -12.64
CA ARG A 239 8.56 -6.46 -13.54
C ARG A 239 8.35 -6.79 -15.02
N ASP A 240 8.41 -8.06 -15.38
CA ASP A 240 8.12 -8.53 -16.74
C ASP A 240 6.66 -8.28 -17.16
N ARG A 241 5.71 -8.48 -16.23
CA ARG A 241 4.29 -8.17 -16.50
C ARG A 241 4.05 -6.68 -16.64
N LEU A 242 4.68 -5.85 -15.82
CA LEU A 242 4.64 -4.39 -15.94
C LEU A 242 5.23 -3.89 -17.28
N THR A 243 6.06 -4.68 -17.94
CA THR A 243 6.60 -4.37 -19.27
C THR A 243 5.59 -4.63 -20.39
N LYS A 244 4.68 -5.57 -20.17
CA LYS A 244 3.66 -6.00 -21.14
C LYS A 244 2.26 -5.50 -20.78
N LEU A 245 2.15 -4.63 -19.76
CA LEU A 245 0.87 -4.19 -19.23
C LEU A 245 0.24 -3.15 -20.16
N HIS A 246 -0.95 -3.48 -20.66
CA HIS A 246 -1.84 -2.55 -21.33
C HIS A 246 -3.15 -2.54 -20.54
N LEU A 247 -3.50 -1.40 -19.96
CA LEU A 247 -4.74 -1.19 -19.18
C LEU A 247 -5.85 -0.60 -20.04
#